data_AF-A0A7J6GU75-F1
#
_entry.id   AF-A0A7J6GU75-F1
#
_cell.length_a   1.000
_cell.length_b   1.000
_cell.length_c   1.000
_cell.angle_alpha   90.00
_cell.angle_beta   90.00
_cell.angle_gamma   90.00
#
_symmetry.space_group_name_H-M   'P 1'
#
loop_
_entity.id
_entity.type
_entity.pdbx_description
1 polymer ?
#
loop_
_entity_poly.entity_id
_entity_poly.type
_entity_poly.pdbx_seq_one_letter_code
_entity_poly.pdbx_strand_id
1 'polypeptide(L)'
;MAITILKIFTTFSILSMASLALPGMSDFIVKFIIFLGILTSQKFLLMKKIFINFVMAIGIILTPIYSLYNMFYGYRLFNAPNSYFVDSGPRELFVSIYILLPIIAIGIYPDFFFHYPPIKSKLFYLIIFYP
;
A
#
# COMPACT_ATOMS: atom_id res chain seq x y z
N MET A 1 21.60 -8.00 21.00
CA MET A 1 20.94 -8.95 20.09
C MET A 1 19.42 -8.75 20.02
N ALA A 2 18.68 -8.63 21.13
CA ALA A 2 17.23 -8.40 21.10
C ALA A 2 16.81 -7.07 20.44
N ILE A 3 17.60 -6.01 20.61
CA ILE A 3 17.29 -4.66 20.10
C ILE A 3 17.42 -4.58 18.56
N THR A 4 18.32 -5.37 17.96
CA THR A 4 18.56 -5.36 16.51
C THR A 4 17.49 -6.16 15.75
N ILE A 5 17.05 -7.29 16.31
CA ILE A 5 15.89 -8.05 15.79
C ILE A 5 14.61 -7.19 15.78
N LEU A 6 14.41 -6.37 16.84
CA LEU A 6 13.25 -5.48 16.98
C LEU A 6 13.26 -4.38 15.91
N LYS A 7 14.42 -3.83 15.56
CA LYS A 7 14.54 -2.79 14.53
C LYS A 7 14.11 -3.29 13.15
N ILE A 8 14.53 -4.49 12.76
CA ILE A 8 14.19 -5.09 11.46
C ILE A 8 12.72 -5.43 11.41
N PHE A 9 12.24 -6.07 12.49
CA PHE A 9 10.83 -6.42 12.63
C PHE A 9 9.95 -5.18 12.54
N THR A 10 10.31 -4.07 13.21
CA THR A 10 9.55 -2.82 13.14
C THR A 10 9.57 -2.19 11.76
N THR A 11 10.73 -2.09 11.09
CA THR A 11 10.79 -1.55 9.72
C THR A 11 10.02 -2.40 8.70
N PHE A 12 10.11 -3.73 8.82
CA PHE A 12 9.38 -4.66 7.96
C PHE A 12 7.87 -4.61 8.23
N SER A 13 7.47 -4.49 9.51
CA SER A 13 6.08 -4.31 9.90
C SER A 13 5.48 -3.05 9.28
N ILE A 14 6.19 -1.91 9.39
CA ILE A 14 5.73 -0.63 8.83
C ILE A 14 5.63 -0.70 7.31
N LEU A 15 6.56 -1.37 6.63
CA LEU A 15 6.51 -1.56 5.17
C LEU A 15 5.36 -2.49 4.75
N SER A 16 5.12 -3.56 5.50
CA SER A 16 3.99 -4.45 5.28
C SER A 16 2.66 -3.69 5.44
N MET A 17 2.54 -2.92 6.53
CA MET A 17 1.44 -2.01 6.80
C MET A 17 1.25 -0.95 5.69
N ALA A 18 2.34 -0.44 5.12
CA ALA A 18 2.30 0.45 3.97
C ALA A 18 1.56 -0.15 2.76
N SER A 19 1.75 -1.44 2.52
CA SER A 19 1.07 -2.17 1.45
C SER A 19 -0.40 -2.51 1.75
N LEU A 20 -0.84 -2.44 3.01
CA LEU A 20 -2.21 -2.83 3.41
C LEU A 20 -3.28 -1.80 3.05
N ALA A 21 -2.91 -0.70 2.40
CA ALA A 21 -3.80 0.44 2.18
C ALA A 21 -4.41 0.95 3.49
N LEU A 22 -3.59 1.12 4.52
CA LEU A 22 -3.97 1.86 5.73
C LEU A 22 -4.21 3.34 5.41
N PRO A 23 -5.18 4.00 6.09
CA PRO A 23 -5.43 5.42 5.90
C PRO A 23 -4.17 6.23 6.25
N GLY A 24 -3.74 7.10 5.33
CA GLY A 24 -2.53 7.91 5.46
C GLY A 24 -1.30 7.39 4.69
N MET A 25 -1.41 6.26 3.97
CA MET A 25 -0.39 5.75 3.06
C MET A 25 -0.83 5.87 1.60
N SER A 26 0.13 5.93 0.67
CA SER A 26 -0.12 6.13 -0.77
C SER A 26 -1.13 5.13 -1.35
N ASP A 27 -1.03 3.87 -0.96
CA ASP A 27 -1.84 2.78 -1.51
C ASP A 27 -3.33 2.92 -1.16
N PHE A 28 -3.64 3.55 -0.02
CA PHE A 28 -5.02 3.87 0.33
C PHE A 28 -5.58 4.98 -0.56
N ILE A 29 -4.83 6.06 -0.75
CA ILE A 29 -5.26 7.19 -1.60
C ILE A 29 -5.52 6.72 -3.03
N VAL A 30 -4.63 5.92 -3.61
CA VAL A 30 -4.80 5.40 -4.97
C VAL A 30 -6.09 4.58 -5.09
N LYS A 31 -6.30 3.60 -4.18
CA LYS A 31 -7.51 2.77 -4.20
C LYS A 31 -8.78 3.60 -3.96
N PHE A 32 -8.72 4.59 -3.07
CA PHE A 32 -9.83 5.50 -2.79
C PHE A 32 -10.21 6.39 -3.98
N ILE A 33 -9.22 6.95 -4.67
CA ILE A 33 -9.46 7.76 -5.89
C ILE A 33 -10.09 6.91 -6.99
N ILE A 34 -9.62 5.67 -7.19
CA ILE A 34 -10.19 4.76 -8.19
C ILE A 34 -11.65 4.41 -7.81
N PHE A 35 -11.91 4.13 -6.53
CA PHE A 35 -13.26 3.90 -6.02
C PHE A 35 -14.20 5.10 -6.28
N LEU A 36 -13.75 6.32 -5.96
CA LEU A 36 -14.50 7.54 -6.26
C LEU A 36 -14.72 7.78 -7.75
N GLY A 37 -13.73 7.45 -8.59
CA GLY A 37 -13.86 7.55 -10.05
C GLY A 37 -14.96 6.66 -10.60
N ILE A 38 -15.00 5.40 -10.16
CA ILE A 38 -16.05 4.45 -10.56
C ILE A 38 -17.42 4.95 -10.08
N LEU A 39 -17.50 5.49 -8.86
CA LEU A 39 -18.75 6.00 -8.29
C LEU A 39 -19.31 7.17 -9.11
N THR A 40 -18.45 8.12 -9.48
CA THR A 40 -18.81 9.41 -10.12
C THR A 40 -19.01 9.32 -11.63
N SER A 41 -18.40 8.33 -12.29
CA SER A 41 -18.49 8.12 -13.74
C SER A 41 -19.95 8.01 -14.24
N GLN A 42 -20.39 8.84 -15.19
CA GLN A 42 -21.78 8.82 -15.67
C GLN A 42 -22.06 7.71 -16.71
N LYS A 43 -21.02 7.12 -17.29
CA LYS A 43 -21.15 6.17 -18.42
C LYS A 43 -21.51 4.73 -18.00
N PHE A 44 -21.28 4.36 -16.75
CA PHE A 44 -21.57 2.99 -16.29
C PHE A 44 -23.03 2.82 -15.85
N LEU A 45 -23.70 1.81 -16.42
CA LEU A 45 -24.96 1.28 -15.92
C LEU A 45 -24.85 0.92 -14.43
N LEU A 46 -25.88 1.26 -13.65
CA LEU A 46 -25.90 1.13 -12.18
C LEU A 46 -25.58 -0.31 -11.71
N MET A 47 -26.07 -1.32 -12.45
CA MET A 47 -25.76 -2.73 -12.18
C MET A 47 -24.27 -3.07 -12.31
N LYS A 48 -23.57 -2.52 -13.31
CA LYS A 48 -22.13 -2.78 -13.52
C LYS A 48 -21.27 -2.09 -12.45
N LYS A 49 -21.66 -0.90 -12.00
CA LYS A 49 -20.96 -0.18 -10.91
C LYS A 49 -20.95 -0.98 -9.62
N ILE A 50 -22.09 -1.55 -9.24
CA ILE A 50 -22.23 -2.36 -8.03
C ILE A 50 -21.32 -3.58 -8.10
N PHE A 51 -21.29 -4.28 -9.25
CA PHE A 51 -20.44 -5.44 -9.44
C PHE A 51 -18.95 -5.12 -9.32
N ILE A 52 -18.47 -4.07 -9.99
CA ILE A 52 -17.06 -3.66 -9.94
C ILE A 52 -16.67 -3.25 -8.52
N ASN A 53 -17.54 -2.51 -7.83
CA ASN A 53 -17.27 -2.11 -6.45
C ASN A 53 -17.21 -3.31 -5.50
N PHE A 54 -18.06 -4.33 -5.71
CA PHE A 54 -18.02 -5.55 -4.91
C PHE A 54 -16.69 -6.30 -5.06
N VAL A 55 -16.19 -6.46 -6.30
CA VAL A 55 -14.88 -7.06 -6.56
C VAL A 55 -13.75 -6.25 -5.92
N MET A 56 -13.83 -4.92 -6.01
CA MET A 56 -12.87 -4.02 -5.38
C MET A 56 -12.86 -4.17 -3.85
N ALA A 57 -14.03 -4.24 -3.22
CA ALA A 57 -14.17 -4.41 -1.77
C ALA A 57 -13.53 -5.73 -1.31
N ILE A 58 -13.73 -6.83 -2.05
CA ILE A 58 -13.06 -8.11 -1.76
C ILE A 58 -11.54 -7.94 -1.78
N GLY A 59 -10.99 -7.27 -2.80
CA GLY A 59 -9.55 -7.03 -2.90
C GLY A 59 -8.98 -6.23 -1.72
N ILE A 60 -9.71 -5.21 -1.26
CA ILE A 60 -9.31 -4.40 -0.09
C ILE A 60 -9.29 -5.24 1.19
N ILE A 61 -10.25 -6.16 1.36
CA ILE A 61 -10.33 -7.04 2.54
C ILE A 61 -9.27 -8.15 2.48
N LEU A 62 -9.02 -8.73 1.31
CA LEU A 62 -8.11 -9.86 1.15
C LEU A 62 -6.63 -9.47 1.33
N THR A 63 -6.26 -8.24 0.93
CA THR A 63 -4.89 -7.71 1.02
C THR A 63 -4.30 -7.76 2.45
N PRO A 64 -4.96 -7.19 3.48
CA PRO A 64 -4.48 -7.27 4.87
C PRO A 64 -4.51 -8.67 5.46
N ILE A 65 -5.50 -9.49 5.10
CA ILE A 65 -5.58 -10.86 5.61
C ILE A 65 -4.35 -11.66 5.17
N TYR A 66 -4.00 -11.61 3.89
CA TYR A 66 -2.87 -12.38 3.36
C TYR A 66 -1.52 -11.89 3.91
N SER A 67 -1.30 -10.58 3.92
CA SER A 67 -0.02 -9.99 4.35
C SER A 67 0.21 -10.16 5.86
N LEU A 68 -0.81 -9.95 6.70
CA LEU A 68 -0.70 -10.19 8.14
C LEU A 68 -0.57 -11.68 8.47
N TYR A 69 -1.26 -12.56 7.73
CA TYR A 69 -1.14 -14.00 7.93
C TYR A 69 0.29 -14.49 7.67
N ASN A 70 0.90 -14.09 6.54
CA ASN A 70 2.27 -14.51 6.23
C ASN A 70 3.31 -13.97 7.23
N MET A 71 3.06 -12.81 7.84
CA MET A 71 4.01 -12.18 8.77
C MET A 71 3.88 -12.70 10.21
N PHE A 72 2.67 -13.00 10.69
CA PHE A 72 2.44 -13.51 12.05
C PHE A 72 2.39 -15.04 12.14
N TYR A 73 1.86 -15.70 11.12
CA TYR A 73 1.75 -17.16 11.04
C TYR A 73 2.78 -17.80 10.10
N GLY A 74 3.75 -16.99 9.63
CA GLY A 74 4.84 -17.40 8.75
C GLY A 74 5.28 -18.83 9.03
N TYR A 75 5.15 -19.67 7.99
CA TYR A 75 5.38 -21.11 7.99
C TYR A 75 6.51 -21.46 8.95
N ARG A 76 6.22 -22.30 9.96
CA ARG A 76 7.21 -22.91 10.86
C ARG A 76 8.26 -23.64 10.01
N LEU A 77 9.28 -22.95 9.53
CA LEU A 77 10.45 -23.56 8.91
C LEU A 77 11.42 -23.92 10.04
N PHE A 78 10.97 -24.84 10.90
CA PHE A 78 11.63 -25.29 12.12
C PHE A 78 12.72 -26.36 11.86
N ASN A 79 13.33 -26.37 10.66
CA ASN A 79 14.26 -27.42 10.26
C ASN A 79 15.59 -26.92 9.67
N ALA A 80 15.88 -25.61 9.68
CA ALA A 80 17.21 -25.12 9.34
C ALA A 80 18.04 -24.92 10.63
N PRO A 81 19.28 -25.45 10.70
CA PRO A 81 20.11 -25.30 11.89
C PRO A 81 20.46 -23.81 12.04
N ASN A 82 20.08 -23.24 13.20
CA ASN A 82 20.62 -22.01 13.78
C ASN A 82 21.34 -21.06 12.80
N SER A 83 20.58 -20.35 11.97
CA SER A 83 21.11 -19.17 11.28
C SER A 83 21.17 -18.02 12.28
N TYR A 84 22.17 -18.07 13.18
CA TYR A 84 22.63 -16.89 13.89
C TYR A 84 23.24 -15.96 12.84
N PHE A 85 22.47 -14.96 12.39
CA PHE A 85 22.88 -13.62 11.97
C PHE A 85 21.75 -13.04 11.10
N VAL A 86 20.81 -12.37 11.75
CA VAL A 86 20.01 -11.34 11.07
C VAL A 86 20.33 -10.04 11.81
N ASP A 87 21.53 -9.54 11.58
CA ASP A 87 21.94 -8.20 11.99
C ASP A 87 21.86 -7.34 10.73
N SER A 88 20.71 -6.69 10.52
CA SER A 88 20.59 -5.74 9.42
C SER A 88 21.54 -4.61 9.68
N GLY A 89 22.48 -4.45 8.76
CA GLY A 89 23.40 -3.34 8.79
C GLY A 89 22.63 -2.00 8.78
N PRO A 90 23.18 -0.94 9.37
CA PRO A 90 22.56 0.39 9.36
C PRO A 90 22.21 0.85 7.93
N ARG A 91 22.96 0.40 6.92
CA ARG A 91 22.70 0.63 5.49
C ARG A 91 21.31 0.17 5.05
N GLU A 92 20.85 -1.00 5.48
CA GLU A 92 19.55 -1.55 5.07
C GLU A 92 18.40 -0.74 5.67
N LEU A 93 18.52 -0.35 6.95
CA LEU A 93 17.54 0.51 7.61
C LEU A 93 17.41 1.87 6.92
N PHE A 94 18.52 2.49 6.50
CA PHE A 94 18.48 3.74 5.76
C PHE A 94 17.72 3.62 4.45
N VAL A 95 17.91 2.53 3.70
CA VAL A 95 17.18 2.29 2.45
C VAL A 95 15.68 2.11 2.72
N SER A 96 15.31 1.34 3.74
CA SER A 96 13.88 1.15 4.11
C SER A 96 13.22 2.46 4.51
N ILE A 97 13.88 3.30 5.30
CA ILE A 97 13.36 4.62 5.71
C ILE A 97 13.20 5.53 4.50
N TYR A 98 14.16 5.52 3.57
CA TYR A 98 14.09 6.33 2.35
C TYR A 98 12.93 5.92 1.43
N ILE A 99 12.56 4.62 1.43
CA ILE A 99 11.38 4.13 0.70
C ILE A 99 10.07 4.48 1.42
N LEU A 100 10.06 4.46 2.76
CA LEU A 100 8.86 4.80 3.54
C LEU A 100 8.49 6.30 3.45
N LEU A 101 9.49 7.17 3.36
CA LEU A 101 9.29 8.61 3.32
C LEU A 101 8.38 9.09 2.17
N PRO A 102 8.57 8.69 0.89
CA PRO A 102 7.65 9.05 -0.18
C PRO A 102 6.28 8.38 -0.05
N ILE A 103 6.19 7.15 0.47
CA ILE A 103 4.92 6.44 0.65
C ILE A 103 4.01 7.20 1.63
N ILE A 104 4.59 7.68 2.73
CA ILE A 104 3.89 8.49 3.73
C ILE A 104 3.64 9.90 3.19
N ALA A 105 4.61 10.52 2.52
CA ALA A 105 4.46 11.87 1.97
C ALA A 105 3.30 11.95 0.96
N ILE A 106 3.19 10.98 0.04
CA ILE A 106 2.07 10.90 -0.93
C ILE A 106 0.75 10.60 -0.21
N GLY A 107 0.77 9.76 0.83
CA GLY A 107 -0.41 9.42 1.62
C GLY A 107 -0.96 10.58 2.46
N ILE A 108 -0.12 11.50 2.92
CA ILE A 108 -0.53 12.70 3.66
C ILE A 108 -0.86 13.84 2.69
N TYR A 109 -0.06 14.02 1.64
CA TYR A 109 -0.22 15.10 0.67
C TYR A 109 -0.17 14.56 -0.77
N PRO A 110 -1.31 14.11 -1.31
CA PRO A 110 -1.38 13.56 -2.67
C PRO A 110 -1.19 14.63 -3.76
N ASP A 111 -1.41 15.90 -3.42
CA ASP A 111 -1.28 17.04 -4.34
C ASP A 111 0.16 17.23 -4.85
N PHE A 112 1.18 16.66 -4.19
CA PHE A 112 2.55 16.59 -4.71
C PHE A 112 2.62 15.98 -6.11
N PHE A 113 1.75 15.01 -6.41
CA PHE A 113 1.72 14.33 -7.70
C PHE A 113 0.87 15.10 -8.73
N PHE A 114 -0.16 15.81 -8.27
CA PHE A 114 -1.12 16.49 -9.14
C PHE A 114 -0.70 17.90 -9.58
N HIS A 115 0.34 18.46 -8.95
CA HIS A 115 0.77 19.83 -9.20
C HIS A 115 1.49 20.06 -10.56
N TYR A 116 1.96 19.03 -11.25
CA TYR A 116 2.67 19.14 -12.55
C TYR A 116 1.72 18.92 -13.75
N PRO A 117 2.02 19.47 -14.94
CA PRO A 117 1.35 20.61 -15.60
C PRO A 117 -0.18 20.40 -15.86
N PRO A 118 -0.94 21.45 -16.25
CA PRO A 118 -2.41 21.42 -16.40
C PRO A 118 -2.96 20.36 -17.39
N ILE A 119 -2.12 19.78 -18.23
CA ILE A 119 -2.48 18.74 -19.19
C ILE A 119 -2.58 17.36 -18.53
N LYS A 120 -1.70 17.02 -17.58
CA LYS A 120 -1.72 15.70 -16.92
C LYS A 120 -2.82 15.58 -15.88
N SER A 121 -3.08 16.63 -15.10
CA SER A 121 -4.19 16.65 -14.13
C SER A 121 -5.55 16.49 -14.81
N LYS A 122 -5.73 17.14 -15.98
CA LYS A 122 -6.95 17.02 -16.78
C LYS A 122 -7.11 15.64 -17.41
N LEU A 123 -6.02 15.03 -17.89
CA LEU A 123 -6.02 13.65 -18.42
C LEU A 123 -6.29 12.60 -17.34
N PHE A 124 -5.74 12.79 -16.14
CA PHE A 124 -5.99 11.93 -14.98
C PHE A 124 -7.45 12.01 -14.52
N TYR A 125 -7.99 13.24 -14.42
CA TYR A 125 -9.42 13.44 -14.20
C TYR A 125 -10.28 12.80 -15.31
N LEU A 126 -9.86 12.90 -16.57
CA LEU A 126 -10.62 12.35 -17.70
C LEU A 126 -10.56 10.80 -17.75
N ILE A 127 -9.45 10.19 -17.33
CA ILE A 127 -9.32 8.73 -17.21
C ILE A 127 -10.15 8.19 -16.04
N ILE A 128 -10.29 8.94 -14.94
CA ILE A 128 -10.94 8.46 -13.71
C ILE A 128 -12.43 8.84 -13.66
N PHE A 129 -12.81 10.02 -14.13
CA PHE A 129 -14.20 10.50 -14.13
C PHE A 129 -14.91 10.28 -15.48
N TYR A 130 -14.17 10.09 -16.57
CA TYR A 130 -14.71 9.88 -17.92
C TYR A 130 -14.30 8.56 -18.61
N PRO A 131 -14.12 7.40 -17.92
CA PRO A 131 -14.03 6.11 -18.61
C PRO A 131 -15.34 5.81 -19.34
#